data_AF-A0AB74D905-F1
#
_entry.id   AF-A0AB74D905-F1
#
_cell.length_a   1.000
_cell.length_b   1.000
_cell.length_c   1.000
_cell.angle_alpha   90.00
_cell.angle_beta   90.00
_cell.angle_gamma   90.00
#
_symmetry.space_group_name_H-M   'P 1'
#
loop_
_entity.id
_entity.type
_entity.pdbx_description
1 polymer ?
#
loop_
_entity_poly.entity_id
_entity_poly.type
_entity_poly.pdbx_seq_one_letter_code
_entity_poly.pdbx_strand_id
1 'polypeptide(L)' 'MLSPHEFSLLLRIARAPDSVDLANPAFTVLVEKHLVEDTQARAHPVAARAALTPVGQALLARFDEAA' A
#
# COMPACT_ATOMS: atom_id res chain seq x y z
N MET A 1 13.75 5.43 -1.60
CA MET A 1 12.86 6.08 -2.59
C MET A 1 11.96 5.02 -3.20
N LEU A 2 10.73 5.36 -3.57
CA LEU A 2 9.81 4.44 -4.24
C LEU A 2 10.06 4.42 -5.74
N SER A 3 10.01 3.25 -6.36
CA SER A 3 9.97 3.16 -7.82
C SER A 3 8.60 3.65 -8.35
N PRO A 4 8.49 4.05 -9.63
CA PRO A 4 7.22 4.44 -10.22
C PRO A 4 6.14 3.34 -10.11
N HIS A 5 6.57 2.08 -10.18
CA HIS A 5 5.68 0.92 -10.02
C HIS A 5 5.15 0.79 -8.59
N GLU A 6 6.03 0.88 -7.59
CA GLU A 6 5.63 0.86 -6.17
C GLU A 6 4.70 2.03 -5.82
N PHE A 7 5.00 3.22 -6.34
CA PHE A 7 4.15 4.40 -6.13
C PHE A 7 2.77 4.23 -6.76
N SER A 8 2.71 3.68 -7.98
CA SER A 8 1.44 3.38 -8.65
C SER A 8 0.62 2.36 -7.86
N LEU A 9 1.27 1.37 -7.26
CA LEU A 9 0.62 0.40 -6.38
C LEU A 9 0.10 1.06 -5.09
N LEU A 10 0.88 1.95 -4.48
CA LEU A 10 0.47 2.72 -3.30
C LEU A 10 -0.79 3.57 -3.58
N LEU A 11 -0.84 4.25 -4.73
CA LEU A 11 -2.03 4.98 -5.18
C LEU A 11 -3.23 4.06 -5.41
N ARG A 12 -3.01 2.87 -5.97
CA ARG A 12 -4.07 1.87 -6.16
C ARG A 12 -4.59 1.37 -4.83
N ILE A 13 -3.74 1.15 -3.82
CA ILE A 13 -4.17 0.79 -2.46
C ILE A 13 -5.03 1.90 -1.85
N ALA A 14 -4.70 3.17 -2.07
CA ALA A 14 -5.51 4.29 -1.59
C ALA A 14 -6.92 4.33 -2.20
N ARG A 15 -7.03 4.00 -3.49
CA ARG A 15 -8.27 4.19 -4.29
C ARG A 15 -9.14 2.95 -4.43
N ALA A 16 -8.51 1.78 -4.57
CA ALA A 16 -9.15 0.50 -4.82
C ALA A 16 -8.41 -0.66 -4.11
N PRO A 17 -8.32 -0.62 -2.77
CA PRO A 17 -7.57 -1.61 -1.98
C PRO A 17 -8.10 -3.04 -2.10
N ASP A 18 -9.39 -3.25 -2.42
CA ASP A 18 -9.97 -4.57 -2.64
C ASP A 18 -9.50 -5.22 -3.96
N SER A 19 -8.94 -4.42 -4.87
CA SER A 19 -8.45 -4.85 -6.19
C SER A 19 -6.92 -5.04 -6.21
N VAL A 20 -6.28 -5.02 -5.05
CA VAL A 20 -4.83 -5.15 -4.92
C VAL A 20 -4.46 -6.61 -4.66
N ASP A 21 -3.59 -7.14 -5.51
CA ASP A 21 -2.98 -8.45 -5.29
C ASP A 21 -1.91 -8.36 -4.19
N LEU A 22 -2.17 -9.00 -3.05
CA LEU A 22 -1.25 -9.06 -1.91
C LEU A 22 -0.02 -9.94 -2.18
N ALA A 23 -0.07 -10.84 -3.17
CA ALA A 23 1.06 -11.67 -3.56
C ALA A 23 2.06 -10.93 -4.48
N ASN A 24 1.75 -9.68 -4.87
CA ASN A 24 2.63 -8.87 -5.69
C ASN A 24 3.91 -8.52 -4.91
N PRO A 25 5.12 -8.76 -5.46
CA PRO A 25 6.37 -8.43 -4.78
C PRO A 25 6.52 -6.93 -4.44
N ALA A 26 5.93 -6.04 -5.24
CA ALA A 26 5.90 -4.61 -4.92
C ALA A 26 5.03 -4.32 -3.69
N PHE A 27 4.02 -5.14 -3.39
CA PHE A 27 3.24 -5.03 -2.16
C PHE A 27 4.11 -5.34 -0.95
N THR A 28 4.89 -6.43 -1.00
CA THR A 28 5.86 -6.79 0.04
C THR A 28 6.84 -5.65 0.30
N VAL A 29 7.37 -5.02 -0.75
CA VAL A 29 8.27 -3.87 -0.60
C VAL A 29 7.59 -2.67 0.09
N LEU A 30 6.30 -2.43 -0.17
CA LEU A 30 5.56 -1.36 0.53
C LEU A 30 5.32 -1.67 2.01
N VAL A 31 5.12 -2.94 2.35
CA VAL A 31 5.02 -3.43 3.74
C VAL A 31 6.36 -3.30 4.45
N GLU A 32 7.46 -3.72 3.83
CA GLU A 32 8.83 -3.55 4.35
C GLU A 32 9.19 -2.08 4.60
N LYS A 33 8.66 -1.17 3.78
CA LYS A 33 8.82 0.29 3.95
C LYS A 33 7.85 0.90 4.96
N HIS A 34 7.02 0.10 5.62
CA HIS A 34 6.00 0.53 6.58
C HIS A 34 4.98 1.52 6.01
N LEU A 35 4.71 1.47 4.70
CA LEU A 35 3.72 2.32 4.03
C LEU A 35 2.34 1.65 3.97
N VAL A 36 2.31 0.32 4.07
CA VAL A 36 1.12 -0.52 3.98
C VAL A 36 1.15 -1.51 5.13
N GLU A 37 -0.02 -1.80 5.69
CA GLU A 37 -0.20 -2.80 6.74
C GLU A 37 0.16 -4.20 6.24
N ASP A 38 0.84 -4.99 7.07
CA ASP A 38 1.06 -6.42 6.81
C ASP A 38 -0.24 -7.20 7.04
N THR A 39 -1.07 -7.24 6.01
CA THR A 39 -2.35 -7.94 6.05
C THR A 39 -2.20 -9.45 5.85
N GLN A 40 -1.04 -9.92 5.37
CA GLN A 40 -0.75 -11.34 5.18
C GLN A 40 -0.41 -12.04 6.50
N ALA A 41 0.14 -11.31 7.47
CA ALA A 41 0.36 -11.80 8.83
C ALA A 41 -0.93 -12.00 9.65
N ARG A 42 -2.09 -11.51 9.18
CA ARG A 42 -3.37 -11.70 9.88
C ARG A 42 -3.93 -13.10 9.63
N ALA A 43 -4.34 -13.78 10.71
CA ALA A 43 -4.83 -15.17 10.70
C ALA A 43 -6.07 -15.45 9.82
N HIS A 44 -6.68 -14.43 9.18
CA HIS A 44 -7.85 -14.57 8.33
C HIS A 44 -7.59 -14.04 6.91
N PRO A 45 -7.09 -14.89 6.00
CA PRO A 45 -6.76 -14.51 4.63
C PRO A 45 -7.98 -14.14 3.77
N VAL A 46 -9.19 -14.56 4.17
CA VAL A 46 -10.43 -14.36 3.39
C VAL A 46 -10.92 -12.90 3.42
N ALA A 47 -10.40 -12.06 4.32
CA ALA A 47 -10.79 -10.65 4.47
C ALA A 47 -9.59 -9.68 4.50
N ALA A 48 -8.40 -10.15 4.13
CA ALA A 48 -7.20 -9.32 4.12
C ALA A 48 -7.28 -8.30 2.98
N ARG A 49 -7.72 -7.08 3.29
CA ARG A 49 -7.72 -5.92 2.37
C ARG A 49 -6.46 -5.12 2.59
N ALA A 50 -5.81 -4.71 1.50
CA ALA A 50 -4.67 -3.79 1.56
C ALA A 50 -5.06 -2.49 2.29
N ALA A 51 -4.24 -2.04 3.23
CA ALA A 51 -4.50 -0.82 3.99
C ALA A 51 -3.23 0.01 4.12
N LEU A 52 -3.34 1.32 3.89
CA LEU A 52 -2.21 2.23 4.13
C LEU A 52 -1.98 2.40 5.63
N THR A 53 -0.72 2.45 6.03
CA THR A 53 -0.36 2.96 7.36
C THR A 53 -0.53 4.47 7.41
N PRO A 54 -0.53 5.10 8.60
CA PRO A 54 -0.50 6.56 8.71
C PRO A 54 0.68 7.20 7.95
N VAL A 55 1.83 6.50 7.88
CA VAL A 55 3.01 6.96 7.13
C VAL A 55 2.74 6.94 5.62
N GLY A 56 2.13 5.86 5.11
CA GLY A 56 1.74 5.77 3.70
C GLY A 56 0.72 6.85 3.29
N GLN A 57 -0.24 7.14 4.16
CA GLN A 57 -1.21 8.21 3.94
C GLN A 57 -0.54 9.59 3.91
N ALA A 58 0.32 9.89 4.88
CA ALA A 58 1.05 11.16 4.93
C ALA A 58 1.97 11.34 3.73
N LEU A 59 2.57 10.25 3.22
CA LEU A 59 3.37 10.29 2.01
C LEU A 59 2.53 10.74 0.81
N LEU A 60 1.36 10.14 0.61
CA LEU A 60 0.47 10.51 -0.50
C LEU A 60 -0.07 11.95 -0.39
N ALA A 61 -0.43 12.38 0.82
CA ALA A 61 -0.91 13.74 1.05
C ALA A 61 0.08 14.82 0.58
N ARG A 62 1.39 14.57 0.75
CA ARG A 62 2.45 15.48 0.27
C ARG A 62 2.53 15.60 -1.25
N PHE A 63 2.05 14.60 -1.98
CA PHE A 63 2.00 14.64 -3.44
C PHE A 63 0.72 15.29 -3.96
N ASP A 64 -0.40 15.14 -3.25
CA ASP A 64 -1.66 15.81 -3.61
C ASP A 64 -1.58 17.34 -3.41
N GLU A 65 -0.83 17.83 -2.41
CA GLU A 65 -0.60 19.27 -2.21
C GLU A 65 0.32 19.92 -3.27
N ALA A 66 1.03 19.11 -4.07
CA ALA A 66 1.98 19.58 -5.07
C ALA A 66 1.42 19.59 -6.51
N ALA A 67 0.12 19.27 -6.68
CA ALA A 67 -0.60 19.20 -7.95
C ALA A 67 -1.56 20.38 -8.13
#